data_AF-A0A8T5QQA4-F1
#
_entry.id   AF-A0A8T5QQA4-F1
#
_cell.length_a   1.000
_cell.length_b   1.000
_cell.length_c   1.000
_cell.angle_alpha   90.00
_cell.angle_beta   90.00
_cell.angle_gamma   90.00
#
_symmetry.space_group_name_H-M   'P 1'
#
loop_
_entity.id
_entity.type
_entity.pdbx_description
1 polymer ?
#
loop_
_entity_poly.entity_id
_entity_poly.type
_entity_poly.pdbx_seq_one_letter_code
_entity_poly.pdbx_strand_id
1 'polypeptide(L)'
;MLFSNPDRLISRLRKAKKKFLLKRTSESTQVLFENTMFYFPHSKNFPRNYLFMFKNVDRDVTKWLSGRTHVALPPKHDVTKYNLDYDHNVGEVIGTDLDHAYWRIAMIKGIISEDTYTKGLKSPSKALRLATLSVLGRKKHFTKYNDGYMGERVCIDEGDEQKRMIYKYIRYFCYQMMYECSVILGDDFDCWKTDCIYYRKTPENIQKVNDYFTSKDMLFKQLEY
;
A
#
# COMPACT_ATOMS: atom_id res chain seq x y z
N MET A 1 -30.37 -7.40 -12.37
CA MET A 1 -30.60 -7.93 -11.00
C MET A 1 -29.33 -7.68 -10.19
N LEU A 2 -29.33 -6.70 -9.27
CA LEU A 2 -28.17 -6.37 -8.44
C LEU A 2 -28.13 -7.31 -7.23
N PHE A 3 -27.17 -8.22 -7.19
CA PHE A 3 -26.97 -9.08 -6.02
C PHE A 3 -26.26 -8.27 -4.92
N SER A 4 -26.82 -8.25 -3.71
CA SER A 4 -26.22 -7.59 -2.54
C SER A 4 -25.40 -8.53 -1.66
N ASN A 5 -25.59 -9.85 -1.81
CA ASN A 5 -24.95 -10.90 -1.04
C ASN A 5 -24.27 -11.91 -1.99
N PRO A 6 -22.96 -12.17 -1.83
CA PRO A 6 -22.22 -13.09 -2.70
C PRO A 6 -22.73 -14.53 -2.63
N ASP A 7 -23.11 -15.02 -1.45
CA ASP A 7 -23.49 -16.43 -1.26
C ASP A 7 -24.82 -16.76 -1.91
N ARG A 8 -25.73 -15.78 -2.00
CA ARG A 8 -26.97 -15.92 -2.79
C ARG A 8 -26.66 -16.12 -4.28
N LEU A 9 -25.75 -15.32 -4.83
CA LEU A 9 -25.32 -15.45 -6.23
C LEU A 9 -24.62 -16.80 -6.45
N ILE A 10 -23.65 -17.14 -5.60
CA ILE A 10 -22.89 -18.41 -5.68
C ILE A 10 -23.83 -19.60 -5.61
N SER A 11 -24.77 -19.62 -4.64
CA SER A 11 -25.75 -20.71 -4.49
C SER A 11 -26.62 -20.87 -5.74
N ARG A 12 -27.11 -19.77 -6.31
CA ARG A 12 -27.88 -19.79 -7.57
C ARG A 12 -27.07 -20.33 -8.73
N LEU A 13 -25.83 -19.88 -8.91
CA LEU A 13 -24.95 -20.36 -9.98
C LEU A 13 -24.63 -21.85 -9.83
N ARG A 14 -24.39 -22.32 -8.59
CA ARG A 14 -24.16 -23.74 -8.29
C ARG A 14 -25.40 -24.59 -8.58
N LYS A 15 -26.59 -24.18 -8.12
CA LYS A 15 -27.86 -24.89 -8.38
C LYS A 15 -28.17 -24.98 -9.87
N ALA A 16 -27.89 -23.92 -10.61
CA ALA A 16 -28.05 -23.88 -12.06
C ALA A 16 -26.89 -24.54 -12.82
N LYS A 17 -25.95 -25.21 -12.13
CA LYS A 17 -24.77 -25.88 -12.70
C LYS A 17 -23.97 -24.99 -13.65
N LYS A 18 -23.88 -23.69 -13.36
CA LYS A 18 -23.17 -22.72 -14.20
C LYS A 18 -21.67 -22.75 -13.90
N LYS A 19 -20.88 -22.46 -14.93
CA LYS A 19 -19.42 -22.24 -14.83
C LYS A 19 -19.16 -20.82 -14.35
N PHE A 20 -18.38 -20.68 -13.28
CA PHE A 20 -17.96 -19.36 -12.78
C PHE A 20 -16.61 -19.46 -12.06
N LEU A 21 -16.00 -18.31 -11.82
CA LEU A 21 -14.74 -18.17 -11.11
C LEU A 21 -15.00 -17.44 -9.79
N LEU A 22 -14.48 -17.96 -8.69
CA LEU A 22 -14.66 -17.42 -7.34
C LEU A 22 -13.31 -17.02 -6.74
N LYS A 23 -13.23 -15.83 -6.17
CA LYS A 23 -12.12 -15.41 -5.33
C LYS A 23 -12.66 -14.88 -4.01
N ARG A 24 -12.25 -15.48 -2.90
CA ARG A 24 -12.53 -15.00 -1.55
C ARG A 24 -11.24 -14.46 -0.93
N THR A 25 -11.35 -13.32 -0.28
CA THR A 25 -10.28 -12.65 0.47
C THR A 25 -10.86 -12.17 1.81
N SER A 26 -10.01 -11.73 2.74
CA SER A 26 -10.48 -11.13 3.99
C SER A 26 -11.39 -9.91 3.75
N GLU A 27 -11.12 -9.15 2.68
CA GLU A 27 -11.80 -7.88 2.45
C GLU A 27 -13.01 -7.97 1.49
N SER A 28 -13.03 -9.00 0.63
CA SER A 28 -14.02 -9.10 -0.44
C SER A 28 -14.21 -10.51 -1.01
N THR A 29 -15.38 -10.73 -1.61
CA THR A 29 -15.66 -11.84 -2.52
C THR A 29 -15.83 -11.31 -3.94
N GLN A 30 -15.21 -11.97 -4.91
CA GLN A 30 -15.33 -11.66 -6.33
C GLN A 30 -15.88 -12.90 -7.05
N VAL A 31 -16.90 -12.70 -7.88
CA VAL A 31 -17.49 -13.75 -8.72
C VAL A 31 -17.40 -13.28 -10.16
N LEU A 32 -16.67 -14.00 -11.00
CA LEU A 32 -16.60 -13.75 -12.44
C LEU A 32 -17.48 -14.78 -13.16
N PHE A 33 -18.51 -14.28 -13.83
CA PHE A 33 -19.51 -15.07 -14.55
C PHE A 33 -19.85 -14.37 -15.87
N GLU A 34 -19.78 -15.10 -17.00
CA GLU A 34 -20.08 -14.58 -18.34
C GLU A 34 -19.42 -13.22 -18.62
N ASN A 35 -18.12 -13.11 -18.34
CA ASN A 35 -17.29 -11.90 -18.45
C ASN A 35 -17.66 -10.72 -17.52
N THR A 36 -18.65 -10.89 -16.66
CA THR A 36 -19.02 -9.89 -15.66
C THR A 36 -18.37 -10.22 -14.32
N MET A 37 -17.60 -9.27 -13.78
CA MET A 37 -17.03 -9.36 -12.43
C MET A 37 -17.98 -8.73 -11.41
N PHE A 38 -18.56 -9.54 -10.54
CA PHE A 38 -19.33 -9.10 -9.39
C PHE A 38 -18.41 -8.97 -8.18
N TYR A 39 -18.33 -7.77 -7.61
CA TYR A 39 -17.46 -7.47 -6.47
C TYR A 39 -18.30 -7.17 -5.21
N PHE A 40 -18.05 -7.94 -4.15
CA PHE A 40 -18.77 -7.85 -2.88
C PHE A 40 -17.77 -7.55 -1.75
N PRO A 41 -17.61 -6.29 -1.30
CA PRO A 41 -16.80 -5.99 -0.13
C PRO A 41 -17.55 -6.37 1.15
N HIS A 42 -16.82 -6.94 2.11
CA HIS A 42 -17.36 -7.36 3.42
C HIS A 42 -16.79 -6.54 4.58
N SER A 43 -15.74 -5.78 4.32
CA SER A 43 -14.95 -5.07 5.33
C SER A 43 -15.12 -3.56 5.23
N LYS A 44 -15.10 -2.89 6.40
CA LYS A 44 -15.03 -1.41 6.49
C LYS A 44 -13.74 -0.86 5.87
N ASN A 45 -12.71 -1.69 5.72
CA ASN A 45 -11.47 -1.31 5.05
C ASN A 45 -11.68 -1.00 3.56
N PHE A 46 -12.73 -1.55 2.94
CA PHE A 46 -12.99 -1.41 1.50
C PHE A 46 -14.38 -0.79 1.26
N PRO A 47 -14.58 0.50 1.63
CA PRO A 47 -15.87 1.16 1.43
C PRO A 47 -16.24 1.20 -0.05
N ARG A 48 -17.48 0.80 -0.37
CA ARG A 48 -17.98 0.66 -1.75
C ARG A 48 -17.78 1.92 -2.59
N ASN A 49 -18.06 3.09 -2.01
CA ASN A 49 -17.95 4.39 -2.67
C ASN A 49 -16.51 4.82 -2.95
N TYR A 50 -15.49 4.12 -2.44
CA TYR A 50 -14.08 4.43 -2.68
C TYR A 50 -13.35 3.35 -3.51
N LEU A 51 -14.04 2.29 -3.96
CA LEU A 51 -13.41 1.23 -4.77
C LEU A 51 -12.89 1.74 -6.14
N PHE A 52 -13.39 2.88 -6.61
CA PHE A 52 -12.85 3.56 -7.79
C PHE A 52 -11.36 3.89 -7.65
N MET A 53 -10.83 3.98 -6.43
CA MET A 53 -9.42 4.26 -6.16
C MET A 53 -8.49 3.23 -6.79
N PHE A 54 -8.87 1.95 -6.88
CA PHE A 54 -8.06 0.93 -7.58
C PHE A 54 -7.87 1.29 -9.06
N LYS A 55 -8.92 1.76 -9.72
CA LYS A 55 -8.88 2.15 -11.13
C LYS A 55 -8.08 3.44 -11.33
N ASN A 56 -8.25 4.43 -10.46
CA ASN A 56 -7.50 5.69 -10.55
C ASN A 56 -6.00 5.47 -10.37
N VAL A 57 -5.60 4.70 -9.36
CA VAL A 57 -4.19 4.37 -9.12
C VAL A 57 -3.62 3.58 -10.30
N ASP A 58 -4.31 2.57 -10.80
CA ASP A 58 -3.84 1.79 -11.95
C ASP A 58 -3.65 2.65 -13.21
N ARG A 59 -4.59 3.57 -13.49
CA ARG A 59 -4.49 4.52 -14.59
C ARG A 59 -3.28 5.44 -14.44
N ASP A 60 -3.12 6.06 -13.28
CA ASP A 60 -2.03 7.01 -13.03
C ASP A 60 -0.67 6.31 -13.10
N VAL A 61 -0.55 5.10 -12.53
CA VAL A 61 0.65 4.27 -12.63
C VAL A 61 0.94 3.85 -14.07
N THR A 62 -0.08 3.51 -14.86
CA THR A 62 0.09 3.18 -16.28
C THR A 62 0.61 4.39 -17.05
N LYS A 63 0.07 5.58 -16.78
CA LYS A 63 0.57 6.83 -17.36
C LYS A 63 2.01 7.11 -16.95
N TRP A 64 2.35 6.87 -15.68
CA TRP A 64 3.71 7.00 -15.19
C TRP A 64 4.64 5.99 -15.88
N LEU A 65 4.27 4.73 -16.04
CA LEU A 65 5.09 3.73 -16.73
C LEU A 65 5.19 3.96 -18.25
N SER A 66 4.33 4.79 -18.84
CA SER A 66 4.35 5.08 -20.27
C SER A 66 5.72 5.62 -20.72
N GLY A 67 6.36 4.93 -21.65
CA GLY A 67 7.69 5.28 -22.15
C GLY A 67 8.86 4.87 -21.23
N ARG A 68 8.60 4.19 -20.11
CA ARG A 68 9.64 3.66 -19.20
C ARG A 68 9.82 2.16 -19.45
N THR A 69 11.05 1.74 -19.69
CA THR A 69 11.37 0.32 -19.91
C THR A 69 11.55 -0.45 -18.60
N HIS A 70 11.96 0.22 -17.53
CA HIS A 70 12.20 -0.39 -16.23
C HIS A 70 12.00 0.62 -15.08
N VAL A 71 11.60 0.12 -13.92
CA VAL A 71 11.55 0.89 -12.66
C VAL A 71 12.89 0.76 -11.93
N ALA A 72 13.69 1.84 -11.92
CA ALA A 72 14.92 1.89 -11.14
C ALA A 72 14.58 2.00 -9.64
N LEU A 73 14.94 0.99 -8.85
CA LEU A 73 14.65 0.95 -7.42
C LEU A 73 15.68 1.77 -6.62
N PRO A 74 15.27 2.51 -5.58
CA PRO A 74 16.20 3.09 -4.62
C PRO A 74 17.02 2.02 -3.89
N PRO A 75 18.11 2.40 -3.20
CA PRO A 75 18.87 1.48 -2.38
C PRO A 75 17.97 0.74 -1.39
N LYS A 76 18.25 -0.55 -1.19
CA LYS A 76 17.49 -1.38 -0.27
C LYS A 76 18.03 -1.16 1.14
N HIS A 77 17.17 -0.67 2.01
CA HIS A 77 17.39 -0.66 3.46
C HIS A 77 16.37 -1.57 4.16
N ASP A 78 16.71 -1.96 5.38
CA ASP A 78 15.83 -2.78 6.20
C ASP A 78 14.59 -2.01 6.65
N VAL A 79 13.49 -2.75 6.79
CA VAL A 79 12.22 -2.20 7.27
C VAL A 79 12.35 -1.69 8.71
N THR A 80 13.26 -2.30 9.48
CA THR A 80 13.57 -1.94 10.86
C THR A 80 15.07 -1.97 11.04
N LYS A 81 15.63 -0.94 11.68
CA LYS A 81 17.02 -0.89 12.10
C LYS A 81 17.11 -0.38 13.53
N TYR A 82 17.98 -0.98 14.31
CA TYR A 82 18.33 -0.54 15.66
C TYR A 82 19.80 -0.15 15.69
N ASN A 83 20.13 0.91 16.42
CA ASN A 83 21.48 1.25 16.84
C ASN A 83 21.76 0.52 18.16
N LEU A 84 22.61 -0.52 18.09
CA LEU A 84 22.93 -1.32 19.28
C LEU A 84 23.83 -0.58 20.27
N ASP A 85 24.48 0.50 19.81
CA ASP A 85 25.38 1.33 20.61
C ASP A 85 24.67 2.55 21.22
N TYR A 86 23.35 2.68 21.04
CA TYR A 86 22.57 3.78 21.60
C TYR A 86 22.49 3.69 23.14
N ASP A 87 22.95 4.72 23.84
CA ASP A 87 22.87 4.78 25.30
C ASP A 87 21.52 5.31 25.77
N HIS A 88 20.64 4.38 26.18
CA HIS A 88 19.32 4.67 26.74
C HIS A 88 19.34 5.33 28.13
N ASN A 89 20.50 5.42 28.80
CA ASN A 89 20.60 6.10 30.09
C ASN A 89 20.76 7.61 29.96
N VAL A 90 20.94 8.14 28.74
CA VAL A 90 21.21 9.55 28.52
C VAL A 90 20.11 10.18 27.68
N GLY A 91 19.40 11.12 28.31
CA GLY A 91 18.32 11.89 27.67
C GLY A 91 17.03 11.09 27.49
N GLU A 92 16.04 11.74 26.89
CA GLU A 92 14.76 11.13 26.51
C GLU A 92 14.78 10.72 25.04
N VAL A 93 14.00 9.70 24.67
CA VAL A 93 13.76 9.33 23.27
C VAL A 93 12.48 10.01 22.78
N ILE A 94 12.51 10.54 21.56
CA ILE A 94 11.34 11.04 20.83
C ILE A 94 11.21 10.30 19.50
N GLY A 95 10.00 10.20 18.97
CA GLY A 95 9.74 9.62 17.65
C GLY A 95 9.20 10.66 16.67
N THR A 96 9.56 10.57 15.39
CA THR A 96 8.87 11.27 14.30
C THR A 96 8.23 10.26 13.36
N ASP A 97 6.91 10.32 13.20
CA ASP A 97 6.10 9.44 12.36
C ASP A 97 5.66 10.17 11.08
N LEU A 98 5.89 9.56 9.92
CA LEU A 98 5.48 10.13 8.63
C LEU A 98 4.00 9.85 8.34
N ASP A 99 3.23 10.91 8.12
CA ASP A 99 1.80 10.79 7.83
C ASP A 99 1.57 10.23 6.43
N HIS A 100 0.84 9.10 6.38
CA HIS A 100 0.48 8.37 5.15
C HIS A 100 1.65 8.22 4.17
N ALA A 101 2.84 7.90 4.70
CA ALA A 101 4.13 7.95 4.01
C ALA A 101 4.09 7.41 2.58
N TYR A 102 3.62 6.18 2.38
CA TYR A 102 3.61 5.55 1.06
C TYR A 102 2.70 6.26 0.06
N TRP A 103 1.59 6.82 0.53
CA TRP A 103 0.65 7.58 -0.30
C TRP A 103 1.24 8.94 -0.69
N ARG A 104 1.92 9.61 0.26
CA ARG A 104 2.61 10.89 0.03
C ARG A 104 3.78 10.71 -0.94
N ILE A 105 4.62 9.69 -0.74
CA ILE A 105 5.73 9.36 -1.65
C ILE A 105 5.23 9.09 -3.06
N ALA A 106 4.12 8.33 -3.21
CA ALA A 106 3.55 8.07 -4.53
C ALA A 106 3.16 9.37 -5.26
N MET A 107 2.63 10.36 -4.55
CA MET A 107 2.29 11.67 -5.11
C MET A 107 3.54 12.49 -5.46
N ILE A 108 4.50 12.62 -4.53
CA ILE A 108 5.75 13.39 -4.74
C ILE A 108 6.53 12.87 -5.95
N LYS A 109 6.52 11.54 -6.16
CA LYS A 109 7.22 10.89 -7.29
C LYS A 109 6.40 10.90 -8.59
N GLY A 110 5.23 11.53 -8.58
CA GLY A 110 4.31 11.63 -9.72
C GLY A 110 3.67 10.30 -10.12
N ILE A 111 3.80 9.25 -9.30
CA ILE A 111 3.25 7.91 -9.56
C ILE A 111 1.71 7.94 -9.53
N ILE A 112 1.16 8.73 -8.60
CA ILE A 112 -0.25 9.09 -8.58
C ILE A 112 -0.39 10.60 -8.77
N SER A 113 -1.48 11.03 -9.40
CA SER A 113 -1.81 12.45 -9.52
C SER A 113 -2.23 13.05 -8.19
N GLU A 114 -2.15 14.37 -8.07
CA GLU A 114 -2.65 15.12 -6.92
C GLU A 114 -4.17 14.92 -6.72
N ASP A 115 -4.94 14.79 -7.79
CA ASP A 115 -6.37 14.46 -7.75
C ASP A 115 -6.60 13.08 -7.11
N THR A 116 -5.85 12.06 -7.55
CA THR A 116 -5.90 10.72 -6.94
C THR A 116 -5.47 10.77 -5.48
N TYR A 117 -4.38 11.47 -5.17
CA TYR A 117 -3.90 11.65 -3.79
C TYR A 117 -4.98 12.22 -2.88
N THR A 118 -5.57 13.36 -3.27
CA THR A 118 -6.59 14.09 -2.51
C THR A 118 -7.86 13.27 -2.33
N LYS A 119 -8.33 12.60 -3.39
CA LYS A 119 -9.49 11.68 -3.29
C LYS A 119 -9.22 10.50 -2.36
N GLY A 120 -7.99 9.98 -2.36
CA GLY A 120 -7.57 8.91 -1.46
C GLY A 120 -7.55 9.32 0.00
N LEU A 121 -7.15 10.55 0.32
CA LEU A 121 -7.17 11.08 1.69
C LEU A 121 -8.57 11.26 2.25
N LYS A 122 -9.57 11.55 1.40
CA LYS A 122 -10.99 11.58 1.80
C LYS A 122 -11.53 10.21 2.21
N SER A 123 -10.87 9.13 1.80
CA SER A 123 -11.27 7.78 2.22
C SER A 123 -10.97 7.56 3.71
N PRO A 124 -11.95 7.06 4.50
CA PRO A 124 -11.74 6.78 5.91
C PRO A 124 -10.80 5.59 6.16
N SER A 125 -10.42 4.84 5.11
CA SER A 125 -9.57 3.65 5.26
C SER A 125 -8.15 3.87 4.75
N LYS A 126 -7.18 3.88 5.68
CA LYS A 126 -5.75 3.77 5.37
C LYS A 126 -5.44 2.46 4.63
N ALA A 127 -6.09 1.36 5.02
CA ALA A 127 -5.90 0.05 4.42
C ALA A 127 -6.27 0.03 2.93
N LEU A 128 -7.31 0.77 2.52
CA LEU A 128 -7.66 0.90 1.10
C LEU A 128 -6.50 1.52 0.29
N ARG A 129 -5.93 2.64 0.75
CA ARG A 129 -4.81 3.30 0.06
C ARG A 129 -3.58 2.40 -0.07
N LEU A 130 -3.27 1.62 0.97
CA LEU A 130 -2.19 0.65 0.92
C LEU A 130 -2.51 -0.52 -0.01
N ALA A 131 -3.76 -0.97 -0.02
CA ALA A 131 -4.20 -2.04 -0.91
C ALA A 131 -4.09 -1.63 -2.38
N THR A 132 -4.51 -0.42 -2.75
CA THR A 132 -4.45 0.05 -4.15
C THR A 132 -3.03 0.05 -4.69
N LEU A 133 -2.03 0.44 -3.89
CA LEU A 133 -0.63 0.39 -4.28
C LEU A 133 -0.07 -1.05 -4.27
N SER A 134 -0.34 -1.81 -3.21
CA SER A 134 0.31 -3.10 -2.99
C SER A 134 -0.16 -4.21 -3.93
N VAL A 135 -1.36 -4.09 -4.52
CA VAL A 135 -1.92 -5.10 -5.45
C VAL A 135 -1.65 -4.80 -6.93
N LEU A 136 -1.00 -3.68 -7.24
CA LEU A 136 -0.63 -3.31 -8.62
C LEU A 136 0.14 -4.44 -9.31
N GLY A 137 -0.30 -4.78 -10.52
CA GLY A 137 0.35 -5.80 -11.34
C GLY A 137 0.36 -7.22 -10.76
N ARG A 138 -0.37 -7.52 -9.67
CA ARG A 138 -0.42 -8.88 -9.11
C ARG A 138 -1.17 -9.83 -10.02
N LYS A 139 -0.69 -11.09 -10.05
CA LYS A 139 -1.42 -12.19 -10.67
C LYS A 139 -2.80 -12.34 -10.06
N LYS A 140 -3.82 -12.57 -10.89
CA LYS A 140 -5.19 -12.81 -10.42
C LYS A 140 -5.50 -14.30 -10.50
N HIS A 141 -5.63 -14.90 -9.33
CA HIS A 141 -6.04 -16.28 -9.19
C HIS A 141 -7.49 -16.40 -8.72
N PHE A 142 -8.22 -17.36 -9.28
CA PHE A 142 -9.59 -17.69 -8.92
C PHE A 142 -9.74 -19.20 -8.79
N THR A 143 -10.66 -19.65 -7.93
CA THR A 143 -11.10 -21.03 -7.88
C THR A 143 -12.19 -21.24 -8.92
N LYS A 144 -12.02 -22.24 -9.79
CA LYS A 144 -12.99 -22.58 -10.83
C LYS A 144 -14.13 -23.38 -10.23
N TYR A 145 -15.36 -23.05 -10.59
CA TYR A 145 -16.53 -23.88 -10.34
C TYR A 145 -17.11 -24.36 -11.66
N ASN A 146 -17.39 -25.66 -11.73
CA ASN A 146 -18.04 -26.30 -12.87
C ASN A 146 -19.11 -27.29 -12.38
N ASP A 147 -20.28 -27.28 -13.01
CA ASP A 147 -21.39 -28.20 -12.73
C ASP A 147 -21.79 -28.28 -11.24
N GLY A 148 -21.59 -27.19 -10.49
CA GLY A 148 -21.88 -27.10 -9.05
C GLY A 148 -20.74 -27.52 -8.11
N TYR A 149 -19.64 -28.06 -8.66
CA TYR A 149 -18.47 -28.54 -7.93
C TYR A 149 -17.33 -27.52 -7.95
N MET A 150 -16.60 -27.47 -6.84
CA MET A 150 -15.38 -26.68 -6.71
C MET A 150 -14.23 -27.44 -7.37
N GLY A 151 -13.57 -26.80 -8.32
CA GLY A 151 -12.38 -27.30 -9.00
C GLY A 151 -11.12 -26.58 -8.54
N GLU A 152 -10.10 -26.62 -9.40
CA GLU A 152 -8.77 -26.09 -9.12
C GLU A 152 -8.71 -24.55 -9.09
N ARG A 153 -7.60 -24.05 -8.54
CA ARG A 153 -7.24 -22.63 -8.56
C ARG A 153 -6.49 -22.33 -9.86
N VAL A 154 -7.03 -21.44 -10.67
CA VAL A 154 -6.46 -21.02 -11.96
C VAL A 154 -5.94 -19.58 -11.90
N CYS A 155 -4.85 -19.30 -12.61
CA CYS A 155 -4.41 -17.94 -12.89
C CYS A 155 -5.14 -17.44 -14.15
N ILE A 156 -5.80 -16.29 -14.08
CA ILE A 156 -6.54 -15.72 -15.23
C ILE A 156 -5.92 -14.41 -15.75
N ASP A 157 -4.90 -13.91 -15.06
CA ASP A 157 -4.19 -12.67 -15.37
C ASP A 157 -2.80 -12.79 -14.73
N GLU A 158 -1.76 -12.83 -15.56
CA GLU A 158 -0.35 -12.90 -15.12
C GLU A 158 0.16 -11.57 -14.52
N GLY A 159 -0.66 -10.52 -14.59
CA GLY A 159 -0.35 -9.19 -14.08
C GLY A 159 0.74 -8.50 -14.87
N ASP A 160 1.38 -7.51 -14.24
CA ASP A 160 2.38 -6.65 -14.85
C ASP A 160 3.54 -6.47 -13.88
N GLU A 161 4.74 -6.90 -14.29
CA GLU A 161 5.92 -6.87 -13.44
C GLU A 161 6.36 -5.46 -13.07
N GLN A 162 6.32 -4.54 -14.02
CA GLN A 162 6.72 -3.16 -13.79
C GLN A 162 5.78 -2.47 -12.82
N LYS A 163 4.47 -2.74 -12.94
CA LYS A 163 3.49 -2.30 -11.94
C LYS A 163 3.74 -2.90 -10.55
N ARG A 164 4.17 -4.17 -10.46
CA ARG A 164 4.54 -4.78 -9.16
C ARG A 164 5.74 -4.07 -8.51
N MET A 165 6.67 -3.56 -9.30
CA MET A 165 7.84 -2.85 -8.79
C MET A 165 7.51 -1.50 -8.16
N ILE A 166 6.38 -0.87 -8.50
CA ILE A 166 5.98 0.43 -7.95
C ILE A 166 5.87 0.42 -6.42
N TYR A 167 5.21 -0.59 -5.85
CA TYR A 167 5.07 -0.65 -4.39
C TYR A 167 6.41 -0.94 -3.70
N LYS A 168 7.32 -1.65 -4.38
CA LYS A 168 8.69 -1.86 -3.88
C LYS A 168 9.49 -0.56 -3.93
N TYR A 169 9.40 0.18 -5.03
CA TYR A 169 10.01 1.51 -5.20
C TYR A 169 9.61 2.46 -4.08
N ILE A 170 8.31 2.61 -3.83
CA ILE A 170 7.77 3.51 -2.79
C ILE A 170 8.31 3.14 -1.41
N ARG A 171 8.32 1.85 -1.05
CA ARG A 171 8.84 1.39 0.25
C ARG A 171 10.33 1.62 0.38
N TYR A 172 11.11 1.32 -0.67
CA TYR A 172 12.56 1.53 -0.64
C TYR A 172 12.90 3.01 -0.54
N PHE A 173 12.12 3.87 -1.19
CA PHE A 173 12.27 5.32 -1.02
C PHE A 173 11.99 5.76 0.42
N CYS A 174 10.97 5.18 1.07
CA CYS A 174 10.70 5.43 2.48
C CYS A 174 11.87 5.01 3.38
N TYR A 175 12.41 3.80 3.19
CA TYR A 175 13.49 3.28 4.02
C TYR A 175 14.82 3.99 3.75
N GLN A 176 15.04 4.43 2.51
CA GLN A 176 16.15 5.34 2.17
C GLN A 176 16.06 6.63 2.98
N MET A 177 14.87 7.22 3.12
CA MET A 177 14.71 8.42 3.95
C MET A 177 14.99 8.15 5.44
N MET A 178 14.56 7.00 5.96
CA MET A 178 14.89 6.61 7.34
C MET A 178 16.41 6.44 7.53
N TYR A 179 17.07 5.82 6.57
CA TYR A 179 18.53 5.66 6.58
C TYR A 179 19.26 7.01 6.52
N GLU A 180 18.91 7.89 5.57
CA GLU A 180 19.50 9.23 5.47
C GLU A 180 19.34 10.02 6.78
N CYS A 181 18.15 9.94 7.38
CA CYS A 181 17.86 10.59 8.65
C CYS A 181 18.69 10.00 9.80
N SER A 182 18.89 8.67 9.85
CA SER A 182 19.77 8.04 10.84
C SER A 182 21.23 8.50 10.73
N VAL A 183 21.71 8.73 9.50
CA VAL A 183 23.07 9.22 9.27
C VAL A 183 23.23 10.66 9.75
N ILE A 184 22.19 11.50 9.56
CA ILE A 184 22.17 12.88 10.07
C ILE A 184 22.20 12.93 11.60
N LEU A 185 21.52 11.97 12.24
CA LEU A 185 21.45 11.86 13.70
C LEU A 185 22.70 11.27 14.33
N GLY A 186 23.45 10.42 13.61
CA GLY A 186 24.67 9.79 14.13
C GLY A 186 24.37 8.94 15.37
N ASP A 187 25.12 9.17 16.46
CA ASP A 187 24.99 8.40 17.70
C ASP A 187 23.68 8.68 18.45
N ASP A 188 22.97 9.77 18.11
CA ASP A 188 21.66 10.10 18.68
C ASP A 188 20.51 9.34 18.03
N PHE A 189 20.78 8.57 16.97
CA PHE A 189 19.80 7.66 16.39
C PHE A 189 19.64 6.40 17.26
N ASP A 190 18.40 6.12 17.68
CA ASP A 190 18.04 4.88 18.38
C ASP A 190 17.62 3.82 17.35
N CYS A 191 16.46 4.01 16.71
CA CYS A 191 15.94 3.03 15.77
C CYS A 191 14.98 3.63 14.76
N TRP A 192 14.68 2.90 13.68
CA TRP A 192 13.50 3.17 12.86
C TRP A 192 12.68 1.91 12.69
N LYS A 193 11.37 2.10 12.53
CA LYS A 193 10.42 1.05 12.19
C LYS A 193 9.50 1.61 11.11
N THR A 194 9.59 1.01 9.92
CA THR A 194 8.85 1.39 8.71
C THR A 194 9.04 2.85 8.28
N ASP A 195 8.17 3.72 8.79
CA ASP A 195 7.96 5.12 8.45
C ASP A 195 8.04 6.03 9.69
N CYS A 196 8.51 5.48 10.81
CA CYS A 196 8.77 6.19 12.05
C CYS A 196 10.24 6.04 12.47
N ILE A 197 10.86 7.15 12.85
CA ILE A 197 12.24 7.21 13.34
C ILE A 197 12.28 7.68 14.79
N TYR A 198 13.14 7.07 15.61
CA TYR A 198 13.32 7.32 17.04
C TYR A 198 14.75 7.76 17.30
N TYR A 199 14.89 8.79 18.13
CA TYR A 199 16.16 9.45 18.38
C TYR A 199 16.14 10.24 19.69
N ARG A 200 17.33 10.68 20.12
CA ARG A 200 17.49 11.48 21.33
C ARG A 200 16.80 12.84 21.22
N LYS A 201 15.93 13.13 22.17
CA LYS A 201 15.15 14.36 22.25
C LYS A 201 16.03 15.54 22.65
N THR A 202 16.50 16.26 21.64
CA THR A 202 17.15 17.57 21.77
C THR A 202 16.53 18.54 20.77
N PRO A 203 16.51 19.86 21.04
CA PRO A 203 16.03 20.84 20.06
C PRO A 203 16.76 20.74 18.72
N GLU A 204 18.06 20.46 18.74
CA GLU A 204 18.88 20.30 17.53
C GLU A 204 18.45 19.08 16.70
N ASN A 205 18.27 17.91 17.33
CA ASN A 205 17.87 16.71 16.60
C ASN A 205 16.45 16.82 16.05
N ILE A 206 15.53 17.41 16.80
CA ILE A 206 14.17 17.68 16.31
C ILE A 206 14.24 18.58 15.07
N GLN A 207 15.04 19.64 15.11
CA GLN A 207 15.22 20.53 13.97
C GLN A 207 15.82 19.81 12.76
N LYS A 208 16.89 19.02 12.95
CA LYS A 208 17.52 18.20 11.88
C LYS A 208 16.50 17.30 11.18
N VAL A 209 15.68 16.59 11.96
CA VAL A 209 14.69 15.65 11.44
C VAL A 209 13.55 16.39 10.72
N ASN A 210 13.04 17.47 11.32
CA ASN A 210 12.00 18.30 10.72
C ASN A 210 12.46 18.92 9.40
N ASP A 211 13.66 19.51 9.36
CA ASP A 211 14.24 20.11 8.16
C ASP A 211 14.45 19.08 7.06
N TYR A 212 14.96 17.90 7.43
CA TYR A 212 15.14 16.80 6.50
C TYR A 212 13.80 16.40 5.86
N PHE A 213 12.76 16.08 6.63
CA PHE A 213 11.49 15.65 6.06
C PHE A 213 10.75 16.78 5.33
N THR A 214 10.87 18.03 5.78
CA THR A 214 10.33 19.20 5.08
C THR A 214 11.00 19.38 3.71
N SER A 215 12.33 19.21 3.64
CA SER A 215 13.06 19.28 2.37
C SER A 215 12.65 18.20 1.36
N LYS A 216 12.09 17.09 1.85
CA LYS A 216 11.56 15.99 1.02
C LYS A 216 10.06 16.11 0.75
N ASP A 217 9.42 17.21 1.14
CA ASP A 217 7.98 17.46 1.03
C ASP A 217 7.11 16.41 1.77
N MET A 218 7.64 15.84 2.85
CA MET A 218 6.92 14.86 3.67
C MET A 218 6.12 15.53 4.78
N LEU A 219 4.97 14.94 5.11
CA LEU A 219 4.17 15.33 6.26
C LEU A 219 4.49 14.39 7.42
N PHE A 220 4.55 14.92 8.64
CA PHE A 220 4.99 14.17 9.81
C PHE A 220 4.46 14.79 11.10
N LYS A 221 4.52 14.00 12.17
CA LYS A 221 4.19 14.43 13.54
C LYS A 221 5.22 13.87 14.53
N GLN A 222 5.41 14.60 15.62
CA GLN A 222 6.19 14.12 16.75
C GLN A 222 5.34 13.18 17.62
N LEU A 223 5.94 12.09 18.08
CA LEU A 223 5.39 11.14 19.02
C LEU A 223 5.98 11.48 20.39
N GLU A 224 5.23 12.21 21.19
CA GLU A 224 5.53 12.43 22.59
C GLU A 224 4.99 11.25 23.40
N TYR A 225 5.82 10.68 24.27
CA TYR A 225 5.48 9.59 25.19
C TYR A 225 5.30 10.14 26.60
#